data_AF-A0A952CSM8-F1
#
_entry.id   AF-A0A952CSM8-F1
#
_cell.length_a   1.000
_cell.length_b   1.000
_cell.length_c   1.000
_cell.angle_alpha   90.00
_cell.angle_beta   90.00
_cell.angle_gamma   90.00
#
_symmetry.space_group_name_H-M   'P 1'
#
loop_
_entity.id
_entity.type
_entity.pdbx_description
1 polymer ?
#
loop_
_entity_poly.entity_id
_entity_poly.type
_entity_poly.pdbx_seq_one_letter_code
_entity_poly.pdbx_strand_id
1 'polypeptide(L)'
;MVAISLVKSIDPIDSYLYWKVIAPNNEVAYVRHIPDNFYENFDPAVIKIFSHKSSTNDESRIAALLGKIYDIRARKAQEYYQAKALAEADEVRQKAIRDSLAEVVEMIVDSIELDQLNRRSDSLKKILHTAYGNKAIHVSEWSWDYESEYSHAPDVYFKFLNATKKRIKYVWITLSAYDAVGGRLTSFGQSTVTLKAIGPIEVMGFAEYSFERVFYSKVIDKMKIATIKVQYFDGTYKTVTP
;
A
#
# COMPACT_ATOMS: atom_id res chain seq x y z
N MET A 1 70.79 -3.64 -33.73
CA MET A 1 70.94 -2.67 -32.63
C MET A 1 69.84 -2.97 -31.63
N VAL A 2 70.16 -3.21 -30.35
CA VAL A 2 69.15 -3.49 -29.31
C VAL A 2 68.73 -2.17 -28.70
N ALA A 3 67.43 -1.89 -28.67
CA ALA A 3 66.89 -0.68 -28.05
C ALA A 3 66.14 -1.07 -26.78
N ILE A 4 66.48 -0.44 -25.65
CA ILE A 4 65.85 -0.72 -24.36
C ILE A 4 65.27 0.59 -23.82
N SER A 5 63.99 0.58 -23.44
CA SER A 5 63.33 1.72 -22.80
C SER A 5 62.47 1.28 -21.62
N LEU A 6 62.37 2.14 -20.61
CA LEU A 6 61.56 1.89 -19.43
C LEU A 6 60.10 2.27 -19.75
N VAL A 7 59.17 1.32 -19.60
CA VAL A 7 57.75 1.53 -19.96
C VAL A 7 56.85 1.17 -18.78
N LYS A 8 55.82 1.98 -18.56
CA LYS A 8 54.86 1.83 -17.46
C LYS A 8 53.65 1.00 -17.90
N SER A 9 53.18 0.10 -17.04
CA SER A 9 51.90 -0.60 -17.20
C SER A 9 50.73 0.38 -17.29
N ILE A 10 49.76 0.05 -18.16
CA ILE A 10 48.52 0.82 -18.37
C ILE A 10 47.44 0.41 -17.35
N ASP A 11 47.60 -0.73 -16.68
CA ASP A 11 46.64 -1.24 -15.70
C ASP A 11 46.78 -0.50 -14.35
N PRO A 12 45.70 0.13 -13.81
CA PRO A 12 45.76 0.84 -12.53
C PRO A 12 45.97 -0.06 -11.32
N ILE A 13 45.72 -1.36 -11.43
CA ILE A 13 45.86 -2.32 -10.32
C ILE A 13 47.23 -3.00 -10.35
N ASP A 14 47.80 -3.25 -11.53
CA ASP A 14 49.08 -3.96 -11.70
C ASP A 14 50.16 -3.04 -12.28
N SER A 15 50.75 -2.20 -11.42
CA SER A 15 51.61 -1.06 -11.82
C SER A 15 53.11 -1.30 -11.62
N TYR A 16 53.63 -2.35 -12.26
CA TYR A 16 55.07 -2.61 -12.29
C TYR A 16 55.78 -1.81 -13.39
N LEU A 17 57.05 -1.48 -13.14
CA LEU A 17 57.98 -0.95 -14.14
C LEU A 17 58.52 -2.12 -14.95
N TYR A 18 58.38 -2.07 -16.27
CA TYR A 18 58.91 -3.08 -17.17
C TYR A 18 59.99 -2.44 -18.05
N TRP A 19 61.06 -3.18 -18.28
CA TRP A 19 61.99 -2.85 -19.35
C TRP A 19 61.43 -3.41 -20.65
N LYS A 20 61.14 -2.52 -21.61
CA LYS A 20 60.81 -2.89 -22.98
C LYS A 20 62.13 -3.09 -23.72
N VAL A 21 62.43 -4.32 -24.08
CA VAL A 21 63.63 -4.71 -24.84
C VAL A 21 63.20 -4.99 -26.28
N ILE A 22 63.83 -4.32 -27.24
CA ILE A 22 63.62 -4.54 -28.67
C ILE A 22 64.87 -5.21 -29.23
N ALA A 23 64.75 -6.49 -29.61
CA ALA A 23 65.83 -7.28 -30.18
C ALA A 23 66.16 -6.85 -31.63
N PRO A 24 67.32 -7.24 -32.19
CA PRO A 24 67.75 -6.80 -33.52
C PRO A 24 66.83 -7.25 -34.67
N ASN A 25 66.03 -8.30 -34.44
CA ASN A 25 64.98 -8.81 -35.32
C ASN A 25 63.61 -8.14 -35.11
N ASN A 26 63.54 -7.04 -34.34
CA ASN A 26 62.33 -6.32 -33.94
C ASN A 26 61.39 -7.05 -32.97
N GLU A 27 61.79 -8.16 -32.35
CA GLU A 27 61.00 -8.78 -31.28
C GLU A 27 61.00 -7.91 -30.02
N VAL A 28 59.84 -7.80 -29.37
CA VAL A 28 59.63 -6.98 -28.18
C VAL A 28 59.36 -7.86 -26.97
N ALA A 29 60.17 -7.71 -25.92
CA ALA A 29 59.96 -8.37 -24.64
C ALA A 29 59.79 -7.35 -23.50
N TYR A 30 58.98 -7.70 -22.50
CA TYR A 30 58.75 -6.89 -21.30
C TYR A 30 59.26 -7.67 -20.09
N VAL A 31 60.30 -7.15 -19.44
CA VAL A 31 60.99 -7.86 -18.35
C VAL A 31 60.78 -7.11 -17.03
N ARG A 32 60.32 -7.82 -15.99
CA ARG A 32 59.99 -7.28 -14.67
C ARG A 32 61.21 -7.17 -13.74
N HIS A 33 62.21 -8.05 -13.93
CA HIS A 33 63.46 -8.07 -13.17
C HIS A 33 64.58 -8.56 -14.11
N ILE A 34 65.68 -7.81 -14.21
CA ILE A 34 66.83 -8.19 -15.03
C ILE A 34 67.70 -9.12 -14.16
N PRO A 35 67.88 -10.41 -14.53
CA PRO A 35 68.77 -11.32 -13.80
C PRO A 35 70.21 -10.79 -13.80
N ASP A 36 70.99 -11.07 -12.75
CA ASP A 36 72.38 -10.58 -12.61
C ASP A 36 73.29 -11.00 -13.78
N ASN A 37 72.96 -12.11 -14.45
CA ASN A 37 73.65 -12.67 -15.60
C ASN A 37 73.08 -12.20 -16.97
N PHE A 38 72.09 -11.32 -17.00
CA PHE A 38 71.50 -10.82 -18.25
C PHE A 38 72.51 -10.09 -19.16
N TYR A 39 73.56 -9.52 -18.56
CA TYR A 39 74.58 -8.74 -19.25
C TYR A 39 75.68 -9.59 -19.91
N GLU A 40 75.74 -10.89 -19.63
CA GLU A 40 76.82 -11.77 -20.10
C GLU A 40 76.82 -11.99 -21.62
N ASN A 41 75.71 -11.67 -22.30
CA ASN A 41 75.55 -11.86 -23.75
C ASN A 41 75.51 -10.54 -24.56
N PHE A 42 75.79 -9.39 -23.94
CA PHE A 42 75.78 -8.09 -24.63
C PHE A 42 77.18 -7.56 -24.91
N ASP A 43 77.30 -6.80 -26.00
CA ASP A 43 78.54 -6.12 -26.40
C ASP A 43 79.08 -5.25 -25.23
N PRO A 44 80.37 -5.36 -24.87
CA PRO A 44 81.00 -4.57 -23.81
C PRO A 44 80.82 -3.05 -23.95
N ALA A 45 80.64 -2.54 -25.18
CA ALA A 45 80.35 -1.13 -25.42
C ALA A 45 78.94 -0.71 -24.96
N VAL A 46 77.97 -1.64 -24.99
CA VAL A 46 76.61 -1.43 -24.46
C VAL A 46 76.65 -1.43 -22.93
N ILE A 47 77.43 -2.31 -22.31
CA ILE A 47 77.62 -2.38 -20.85
C ILE A 47 78.22 -1.07 -20.29
N LYS A 48 79.11 -0.41 -21.05
CA LYS A 48 79.76 0.84 -20.65
C LYS A 48 78.81 2.04 -20.54
N ILE A 49 77.66 2.01 -21.22
CA ILE A 49 76.60 3.03 -21.10
C ILE A 49 75.79 2.80 -19.80
N PHE A 50 75.65 1.54 -19.36
CA PHE A 50 74.95 1.18 -18.12
C PHE A 50 75.84 1.21 -16.87
N SER A 51 77.17 1.20 -17.03
CA SER A 51 78.13 1.22 -15.92
C SER A 51 78.50 2.63 -15.43
N HIS A 52 77.74 3.67 -15.76
CA HIS A 52 77.80 4.88 -14.96
C HIS A 52 77.22 4.53 -13.60
N LYS A 53 78.11 4.05 -12.71
CA LYS A 53 77.87 3.85 -11.28
C LYS A 53 77.09 5.07 -10.81
N SER A 54 75.78 4.89 -10.62
CA SER A 54 74.99 5.82 -9.83
C SER A 54 75.75 5.90 -8.52
N SER A 55 76.24 7.09 -8.20
CA SER A 55 76.84 7.30 -6.89
C SER A 55 75.84 6.80 -5.85
N THR A 56 76.30 6.29 -4.71
CA THR A 56 75.40 5.85 -3.61
C THR A 56 74.35 6.91 -3.22
N ASN A 57 74.59 8.18 -3.56
CA ASN A 57 73.63 9.28 -3.47
C ASN A 57 72.45 9.20 -4.45
N ASP A 58 72.61 8.68 -5.66
CA ASP A 58 71.54 8.61 -6.67
C ASP A 58 70.57 7.46 -6.42
N GLU A 59 71.05 6.30 -5.97
CA GLU A 59 70.19 5.18 -5.54
C GLU A 59 69.35 5.57 -4.32
N SER A 60 69.96 6.25 -3.36
CA SER A 60 69.26 6.77 -2.18
C SER A 60 68.18 7.80 -2.55
N ARG A 61 68.44 8.65 -3.56
CA ARG A 61 67.46 9.61 -4.08
C ARG A 61 66.32 8.95 -4.85
N ILE A 62 66.62 7.93 -5.65
CA ILE A 62 65.62 7.14 -6.38
C ILE A 62 64.73 6.37 -5.40
N ALA A 63 65.32 5.73 -4.38
CA ALA A 63 64.57 5.03 -3.32
C ALA A 63 63.65 6.00 -2.54
N ALA A 64 64.15 7.19 -2.19
CA ALA A 64 63.34 8.22 -1.53
C ALA A 64 62.20 8.76 -2.41
N LEU A 65 62.42 8.91 -3.72
CA LEU A 65 61.39 9.29 -4.68
C LEU A 65 60.32 8.19 -4.84
N LEU A 66 60.74 6.93 -4.91
CA LEU A 66 59.83 5.79 -4.98
C LEU A 66 58.97 5.70 -3.70
N GLY A 67 59.56 5.86 -2.51
CA GLY A 67 58.82 5.92 -1.25
C GLY A 67 57.72 6.99 -1.27
N LYS A 68 58.06 8.22 -1.70
CA LYS A 68 57.07 9.30 -1.85
C LYS A 68 55.96 8.96 -2.85
N ILE A 69 56.28 8.29 -3.96
CA ILE A 69 55.29 7.86 -4.95
C ILE A 69 54.35 6.81 -4.35
N TYR A 70 54.87 5.85 -3.57
CA TYR A 70 54.05 4.86 -2.87
C TYR A 70 53.12 5.51 -1.84
N ASP A 71 53.62 6.45 -1.04
CA ASP A 71 52.80 7.16 -0.05
C ASP A 71 51.67 7.96 -0.70
N ILE A 72 51.96 8.69 -1.78
CA ILE A 72 50.95 9.43 -2.54
C ILE A 72 49.86 8.50 -3.08
N ARG A 73 50.24 7.30 -3.55
CA ARG A 73 49.29 6.31 -4.07
C ARG A 73 48.45 5.71 -2.96
N ALA A 74 49.07 5.32 -1.84
CA ALA A 74 48.37 4.79 -0.68
C ALA A 74 47.31 5.78 -0.18
N ARG A 75 47.67 7.06 -0.07
CA ARG A 75 46.74 8.13 0.31
C ARG A 75 45.58 8.28 -0.69
N LYS A 76 45.87 8.33 -2.00
CA LYS A 76 44.82 8.43 -3.02
C LYS A 76 43.88 7.23 -3.04
N ALA A 77 44.40 6.02 -2.81
CA ALA A 77 43.58 4.83 -2.69
C ALA A 77 42.66 4.90 -1.46
N GLN A 78 43.19 5.36 -0.32
CA GLN A 78 42.40 5.55 0.90
C GLN A 78 41.30 6.61 0.70
N GLU A 79 41.61 7.75 0.08
CA GLU A 79 40.63 8.80 -0.27
C GLU A 79 39.53 8.24 -1.18
N TYR A 80 39.90 7.42 -2.18
CA TYR A 80 38.93 6.77 -3.08
C TYR A 80 37.98 5.84 -2.32
N TYR A 81 38.50 4.96 -1.45
CA TYR A 81 37.66 4.04 -0.68
C TYR A 81 36.77 4.77 0.33
N GLN A 82 37.27 5.84 0.95
CA GLN A 82 36.45 6.69 1.84
C GLN A 82 35.32 7.38 1.09
N ALA A 83 35.61 7.97 -0.08
CA ALA A 83 34.60 8.61 -0.91
C ALA A 83 33.54 7.62 -1.41
N LYS A 84 33.96 6.40 -1.78
CA LYS A 84 33.05 5.32 -2.18
C LYS A 84 32.13 4.90 -1.03
N ALA A 85 32.68 4.67 0.16
CA ALA A 85 31.89 4.31 1.34
C ALA A 85 30.89 5.41 1.73
N LEU A 86 31.27 6.68 1.60
CA LEU A 86 30.39 7.81 1.86
C LEU A 86 29.23 7.87 0.85
N ALA A 87 29.51 7.66 -0.45
CA ALA A 87 28.50 7.63 -1.49
C ALA A 87 27.49 6.48 -1.29
N GLU A 88 27.97 5.29 -0.93
CA GLU A 88 27.11 4.14 -0.61
C GLU A 88 26.23 4.43 0.63
N ALA A 89 26.78 5.04 1.67
CA ALA A 89 26.01 5.42 2.86
C ALA A 89 24.94 6.49 2.55
N ASP A 90 25.26 7.47 1.72
CA ASP A 90 24.30 8.49 1.27
C ASP A 90 23.19 7.88 0.41
N GLU A 91 23.50 6.91 -0.44
CA GLU A 91 22.50 6.18 -1.23
C GLU A 91 21.52 5.41 -0.33
N VAL A 92 22.04 4.69 0.67
CA VAL A 92 21.21 3.99 1.67
C VAL A 92 20.32 4.98 2.42
N ARG A 93 20.87 6.13 2.83
CA ARG A 93 20.13 7.18 3.52
C ARG A 93 19.03 7.77 2.63
N GLN A 94 19.33 8.08 1.37
CA GLN A 94 18.33 8.60 0.43
C GLN A 94 17.24 7.58 0.13
N LYS A 95 17.57 6.29 0.07
CA LYS A 95 16.58 5.23 -0.06
C LYS A 95 15.65 5.20 1.16
N ALA A 96 16.20 5.18 2.37
CA ALA A 96 15.40 5.21 3.59
C ALA A 96 14.45 6.43 3.66
N ILE A 97 14.95 7.62 3.28
CA ILE A 97 14.12 8.83 3.21
C ILE A 97 12.97 8.67 2.20
N ARG A 98 13.24 8.11 1.01
CA ARG A 98 12.21 7.88 -0.01
C ARG A 98 11.15 6.90 0.46
N ASP A 99 11.57 5.80 1.09
CA ASP A 99 10.67 4.76 1.59
C ASP A 99 9.76 5.34 2.69
N SER A 100 10.31 6.10 3.64
CA SER A 100 9.52 6.79 4.67
C SER A 100 8.57 7.86 4.09
N LEU A 101 8.98 8.58 3.05
CA LEU A 101 8.11 9.55 2.38
C LEU A 101 6.94 8.86 1.66
N ALA A 102 7.17 7.70 1.04
CA ALA A 102 6.12 6.93 0.39
C ALA A 102 5.03 6.52 1.38
N GLU A 103 5.41 6.03 2.57
CA GLU A 103 4.48 5.66 3.64
C GLU A 103 3.65 6.86 4.12
N VAL A 104 4.28 8.02 4.31
CA VAL A 104 3.57 9.25 4.70
C VAL A 104 2.59 9.70 3.61
N VAL A 105 2.96 9.58 2.34
CA VAL A 105 2.07 9.93 1.21
C VAL A 105 0.86 9.01 1.16
N GLU A 106 1.03 7.69 1.32
CA GLU A 106 -0.09 6.74 1.37
C GLU A 106 -1.06 7.08 2.51
N MET A 107 -0.56 7.31 3.71
CA MET A 107 -1.38 7.71 4.86
C MET A 107 -2.16 9.01 4.61
N ILE A 108 -1.56 10.00 3.93
CA ILE A 108 -2.26 11.24 3.56
C ILE A 108 -3.36 10.96 2.56
N VAL A 109 -3.10 10.15 1.54
CA VAL A 109 -4.11 9.77 0.52
C VAL A 109 -5.31 9.08 1.20
N ASP A 110 -5.05 8.09 2.06
CA ASP A 110 -6.10 7.37 2.80
C ASP A 110 -6.95 8.33 3.65
N SER A 111 -6.31 9.29 4.33
CA SER A 111 -7.04 10.28 5.15
C SER A 111 -7.94 11.18 4.31
N ILE A 112 -7.50 11.57 3.11
CA ILE A 112 -8.28 12.38 2.17
C ILE A 112 -9.48 11.58 1.66
N GLU A 113 -9.31 10.31 1.32
CA GLU A 113 -10.40 9.45 0.87
C GLU A 113 -11.45 9.26 1.97
N LEU A 114 -11.01 9.02 3.21
CA LEU A 114 -11.90 8.89 4.35
C LEU A 114 -12.72 10.17 4.59
N ASP A 115 -12.08 11.33 4.49
CA ASP A 115 -12.76 12.64 4.59
C ASP A 115 -13.79 12.86 3.49
N GLN A 116 -13.47 12.46 2.24
CA GLN A 116 -14.41 12.55 1.13
C GLN A 116 -15.63 11.65 1.35
N LEU A 117 -15.43 10.43 1.84
CA LEU A 117 -16.50 9.50 2.18
C LEU A 117 -17.40 10.06 3.28
N ASN A 118 -16.81 10.65 4.32
CA ASN A 118 -17.55 11.29 5.41
C ASN A 118 -18.42 12.45 4.92
N ARG A 119 -17.88 13.34 4.08
CA ARG A 119 -18.63 14.47 3.48
C ARG A 119 -19.81 14.00 2.62
N ARG A 120 -19.62 12.93 1.84
CA ARG A 120 -20.69 12.31 1.03
C ARG A 120 -21.77 11.71 1.94
N SER A 121 -21.37 10.99 2.98
CA SER A 121 -22.29 10.42 3.97
C SER A 121 -23.16 11.48 4.64
N ASP A 122 -22.57 12.60 5.06
CA ASP A 122 -23.31 13.68 5.70
C ASP A 122 -24.27 14.38 4.74
N SER A 123 -23.86 14.54 3.47
CA SER A 123 -24.73 15.07 2.42
C SER A 123 -25.94 14.16 2.18
N LEU A 124 -25.73 12.85 2.13
CA LEU A 124 -26.82 11.86 1.99
C LEU A 124 -27.74 11.88 3.20
N LYS A 125 -27.21 11.93 4.43
CA LYS A 125 -28.02 12.05 5.64
C LYS A 125 -28.90 13.30 5.61
N LYS A 126 -28.38 14.43 5.12
CA LYS A 126 -29.15 15.68 4.98
C LYS A 126 -30.28 15.55 3.95
N ILE A 127 -30.03 14.89 2.82
CA ILE A 127 -31.04 14.62 1.79
C ILE A 127 -32.14 13.72 2.36
N LEU A 128 -31.76 12.61 3.00
CA LEU A 128 -32.70 11.67 3.62
C LEU A 128 -33.53 12.32 4.73
N HIS A 129 -32.91 13.17 5.56
CA HIS A 129 -33.63 13.92 6.59
C HIS A 129 -34.61 14.93 5.98
N THR A 130 -34.24 15.60 4.89
CA THR A 130 -35.15 16.51 4.18
C THR A 130 -36.34 15.75 3.58
N ALA A 131 -36.10 14.58 2.98
CA ALA A 131 -37.14 13.80 2.32
C ALA A 131 -38.08 13.08 3.31
N TYR A 132 -37.55 12.61 4.44
CA TYR A 132 -38.26 11.68 5.33
C TYR A 132 -38.30 12.12 6.80
N GLY A 133 -37.61 13.18 7.21
CA GLY A 133 -37.47 13.56 8.62
C GLY A 133 -38.76 13.99 9.32
N ASN A 134 -39.80 14.35 8.55
CA ASN A 134 -41.14 14.63 9.07
C ASN A 134 -41.94 13.34 9.34
N LYS A 135 -41.55 12.21 8.74
CA LYS A 135 -42.19 10.91 8.96
C LYS A 135 -41.69 10.31 10.27
N ALA A 136 -42.58 9.68 11.05
CA ALA A 136 -42.18 9.03 12.30
C ALA A 136 -41.20 7.87 12.06
N ILE A 137 -41.36 7.20 10.93
CA ILE A 137 -40.52 6.13 10.39
C ILE A 137 -40.82 6.03 8.89
N HIS A 138 -39.84 5.63 8.09
CA HIS A 138 -40.04 5.34 6.67
C HIS A 138 -39.94 3.83 6.43
N VAL A 139 -40.94 3.25 5.79
CA VAL A 139 -40.88 1.87 5.27
C VAL A 139 -40.18 1.93 3.92
N SER A 140 -38.93 1.48 3.86
CA SER A 140 -38.17 1.49 2.61
C SER A 140 -38.54 0.30 1.74
N GLU A 141 -38.74 -0.86 2.37
CA GLU A 141 -39.13 -2.10 1.70
C GLU A 141 -40.07 -2.88 2.62
N TRP A 142 -41.05 -3.57 2.05
CA TRP A 142 -41.81 -4.59 2.76
C TRP A 142 -42.37 -5.60 1.76
N SER A 143 -42.49 -6.84 2.20
CA SER A 143 -43.02 -7.95 1.39
C SER A 143 -43.67 -8.98 2.29
N TRP A 144 -44.44 -9.88 1.68
CA TRP A 144 -44.98 -11.05 2.34
C TRP A 144 -44.98 -12.21 1.34
N ASP A 145 -44.80 -13.42 1.83
CA ASP A 145 -44.85 -14.63 1.02
C ASP A 145 -45.22 -15.85 1.87
N TYR A 146 -45.68 -16.92 1.26
CA TYR A 146 -45.82 -18.20 1.93
C TYR A 146 -44.51 -18.97 1.84
N GLU A 147 -44.03 -19.47 2.98
CA GLU A 147 -42.84 -20.34 3.03
C GLU A 147 -42.95 -21.55 2.08
N SER A 148 -44.17 -22.09 1.90
CA SER A 148 -44.47 -23.17 0.97
C SER A 148 -45.95 -23.17 0.56
N GLU A 149 -46.31 -23.95 -0.47
CA GLU A 149 -47.71 -24.20 -0.87
C GLU A 149 -48.57 -24.85 0.23
N TYR A 150 -47.92 -25.50 1.21
CA TYR A 150 -48.59 -26.11 2.35
C TYR A 150 -48.82 -25.14 3.50
N SER A 151 -48.17 -23.98 3.49
CA SER A 151 -48.28 -22.98 4.55
C SER A 151 -49.69 -22.37 4.59
N HIS A 152 -50.19 -22.17 5.81
CA HIS A 152 -51.52 -21.60 6.07
C HIS A 152 -51.47 -20.14 6.53
N ALA A 153 -50.27 -19.59 6.66
CA ALA A 153 -50.02 -18.21 7.02
C ALA A 153 -48.73 -17.74 6.33
N PRO A 154 -48.70 -16.52 5.80
CA PRO A 154 -47.50 -15.99 5.18
C PRO A 154 -46.54 -15.44 6.23
N ASP A 155 -45.27 -15.37 5.85
CA ASP A 155 -44.24 -14.62 6.52
C ASP A 155 -44.21 -13.20 5.96
N VAL A 156 -43.78 -12.24 6.77
CA VAL A 156 -43.77 -10.83 6.40
C VAL A 156 -42.43 -10.21 6.76
N TYR A 157 -41.86 -9.49 5.80
CA TYR A 157 -40.59 -8.78 5.93
C TYR A 157 -40.80 -7.27 5.87
N PHE A 158 -40.04 -6.54 6.69
CA PHE A 158 -39.99 -5.08 6.69
C PHE A 158 -38.56 -4.58 6.78
N LYS A 159 -38.28 -3.52 6.03
CA LYS A 159 -37.11 -2.67 6.20
C LYS A 159 -37.55 -1.24 6.50
N PHE A 160 -37.02 -0.70 7.59
CA PHE A 160 -37.31 0.65 8.05
C PHE A 160 -36.09 1.53 8.00
N LEU A 161 -36.31 2.82 7.73
CA LEU A 161 -35.38 3.92 7.96
C LEU A 161 -35.92 4.84 9.05
N ASN A 162 -35.12 5.07 10.10
CA ASN A 162 -35.40 6.11 11.08
C ASN A 162 -34.78 7.45 10.65
N ALA A 163 -35.52 8.24 9.87
CA ALA A 163 -35.08 9.58 9.47
C ALA A 163 -35.28 10.66 10.55
N THR A 164 -35.76 10.29 11.74
CA THR A 164 -36.04 11.23 12.83
C THR A 164 -34.80 11.52 13.67
N LYS A 165 -34.87 12.56 14.50
CA LYS A 165 -33.81 12.94 15.45
C LYS A 165 -33.84 12.15 16.76
N LYS A 166 -34.72 11.15 16.89
CA LYS A 166 -34.90 10.35 18.10
C LYS A 166 -34.67 8.87 17.81
N ARG A 167 -34.02 8.17 18.74
CA ARG A 167 -33.87 6.71 18.69
C ARG A 167 -35.24 6.05 18.92
N ILE A 168 -35.59 5.09 18.09
CA ILE A 168 -36.85 4.33 18.18
C ILE A 168 -36.60 3.08 19.03
N LYS A 169 -37.50 2.77 19.96
CA LYS A 169 -37.44 1.60 20.84
C LYS A 169 -38.30 0.44 20.33
N TYR A 170 -39.52 0.74 19.87
CA TYR A 170 -40.46 -0.25 19.34
C TYR A 170 -41.23 0.31 18.15
N VAL A 171 -41.58 -0.58 17.23
CA VAL A 171 -42.48 -0.30 16.12
C VAL A 171 -43.59 -1.35 16.14
N TRP A 172 -44.85 -0.92 16.16
CA TRP A 172 -46.01 -1.78 15.95
C TRP A 172 -46.55 -1.57 14.55
N ILE A 173 -46.75 -2.66 13.83
CA ILE A 173 -47.20 -2.66 12.44
C ILE A 173 -48.52 -3.42 12.40
N THR A 174 -49.60 -2.73 12.09
CA THR A 174 -50.93 -3.34 11.96
C THR A 174 -51.17 -3.66 10.50
N LEU A 175 -51.45 -4.92 10.18
CA LEU A 175 -51.70 -5.40 8.83
C LEU A 175 -53.17 -5.82 8.65
N SER A 176 -53.66 -5.67 7.43
CA SER A 176 -54.96 -6.19 6.98
C SER A 176 -54.76 -7.02 5.71
N ALA A 177 -55.42 -8.17 5.64
CA ALA A 177 -55.41 -9.05 4.47
C ALA A 177 -56.75 -9.02 3.74
N TYR A 178 -56.70 -9.24 2.44
CA TYR A 178 -57.84 -9.24 1.53
C TYR A 178 -57.77 -10.45 0.59
N ASP A 179 -58.93 -10.97 0.22
CA ASP A 179 -59.07 -11.99 -0.81
C ASP A 179 -59.06 -11.40 -2.22
N ALA A 180 -59.12 -12.28 -3.23
CA ALA A 180 -59.12 -11.91 -4.65
C ALA A 180 -60.36 -11.11 -5.10
N VAL A 181 -61.44 -11.13 -4.32
CA VAL A 181 -62.64 -10.31 -4.58
C VAL A 181 -62.64 -8.99 -3.78
N GLY A 182 -61.55 -8.70 -3.06
CA GLY A 182 -61.39 -7.50 -2.24
C GLY A 182 -62.08 -7.57 -0.88
N GLY A 183 -62.61 -8.73 -0.50
CA GLY A 183 -63.17 -8.99 0.82
C GLY A 183 -62.08 -8.99 1.88
N ARG A 184 -62.32 -8.32 3.01
CA ARG A 184 -61.37 -8.30 4.13
C ARG A 184 -61.40 -9.63 4.85
N LEU A 185 -60.23 -10.25 4.99
CA LEU A 185 -60.09 -11.54 5.65
C LEU A 185 -60.06 -11.36 7.17
N THR A 186 -60.44 -12.43 7.88
CA THR A 186 -60.31 -12.52 9.32
C THR A 186 -59.45 -13.73 9.69
N SER A 187 -58.63 -13.58 10.72
CA SER A 187 -57.78 -14.63 11.28
C SER A 187 -58.05 -14.64 12.79
N PHE A 188 -58.48 -15.78 13.33
CA PHE A 188 -58.91 -15.92 14.74
C PHE A 188 -59.94 -14.85 15.18
N GLY A 189 -60.89 -14.52 14.31
CA GLY A 189 -61.93 -13.51 14.59
C GLY A 189 -61.46 -12.05 14.51
N GLN A 190 -60.20 -11.80 14.17
CA GLN A 190 -59.64 -10.45 14.01
C GLN A 190 -59.43 -10.12 12.53
N SER A 191 -59.82 -8.90 12.13
CA SER A 191 -59.62 -8.40 10.75
C SER A 191 -58.25 -7.75 10.51
N THR A 192 -57.43 -7.70 11.57
CA THR A 192 -56.06 -7.19 11.56
C THR A 192 -55.17 -8.03 12.44
N VAL A 193 -53.87 -8.01 12.14
CA VAL A 193 -52.81 -8.51 13.02
C VAL A 193 -51.82 -7.39 13.32
N THR A 194 -51.32 -7.33 14.55
CA THR A 194 -50.34 -6.33 14.97
C THR A 194 -49.02 -7.01 15.31
N LEU A 195 -47.99 -6.67 14.56
CA LEU A 195 -46.62 -7.14 14.73
C LEU A 195 -45.82 -6.14 15.55
N LYS A 196 -44.91 -6.60 16.42
CA LYS A 196 -44.06 -5.74 17.24
C LYS A 196 -42.58 -5.98 16.92
N ALA A 197 -41.98 -5.02 16.24
CA ALA A 197 -40.55 -4.93 16.02
C ALA A 197 -39.85 -4.35 17.27
N ILE A 198 -38.79 -5.03 17.72
CA ILE A 198 -38.03 -4.69 18.94
C ILE A 198 -36.61 -4.34 18.55
N GLY A 199 -36.15 -3.18 19.00
CA GLY A 199 -34.74 -2.83 18.92
C GLY A 199 -34.54 -1.32 18.90
N PRO A 200 -33.36 -0.84 19.34
CA PRO A 200 -32.98 0.50 18.99
C PRO A 200 -32.84 0.61 17.48
N ILE A 201 -33.70 1.41 16.83
CA ILE A 201 -33.42 1.90 15.48
C ILE A 201 -32.75 3.26 15.66
N GLU A 202 -31.45 3.29 15.40
CA GLU A 202 -30.62 4.49 15.56
C GLU A 202 -31.09 5.65 14.66
N VAL A 203 -30.73 6.87 15.03
CA VAL A 203 -30.99 8.05 14.21
C VAL A 203 -30.27 7.89 12.87
N MET A 204 -31.01 8.05 11.77
CA MET A 204 -30.55 7.75 10.40
C MET A 204 -30.13 6.29 10.17
N GLY A 205 -30.54 5.38 11.06
CA GLY A 205 -30.29 3.96 10.97
C GLY A 205 -31.37 3.21 10.19
N PHE A 206 -30.97 2.07 9.65
CA PHE A 206 -31.87 1.08 9.07
C PHE A 206 -32.11 -0.08 10.05
N ALA A 207 -33.28 -0.70 9.97
CA ALA A 207 -33.57 -1.94 10.70
C ALA A 207 -34.46 -2.85 9.87
N GLU A 208 -34.20 -4.15 9.95
CA GLU A 208 -34.88 -5.20 9.19
C GLU A 208 -35.57 -6.15 10.17
N TYR A 209 -36.79 -6.55 9.85
CA TYR A 209 -37.61 -7.44 10.68
C TYR A 209 -38.36 -8.44 9.81
N SER A 210 -38.26 -9.72 10.19
CA SER A 210 -39.06 -10.80 9.61
C SER A 210 -39.98 -11.37 10.69
N PHE A 211 -41.23 -11.61 10.32
CA PHE A 211 -42.24 -12.20 11.18
C PHE A 211 -42.82 -13.42 10.49
N GLU A 212 -42.82 -14.54 11.18
CA GLU A 212 -43.33 -15.79 10.64
C GLU A 212 -44.82 -15.98 10.95
N ARG A 213 -45.55 -16.60 10.02
CA ARG A 213 -46.94 -17.06 10.21
C ARG A 213 -47.90 -15.96 10.70
N VAL A 214 -47.90 -14.83 10.00
CA VAL A 214 -48.50 -13.56 10.45
C VAL A 214 -50.02 -13.51 10.32
N PHE A 215 -50.63 -14.18 9.34
CA PHE A 215 -52.07 -14.10 9.09
C PHE A 215 -52.62 -15.43 8.58
N TYR A 216 -53.43 -16.14 9.38
CA TYR A 216 -53.85 -17.50 9.05
C TYR A 216 -54.98 -17.51 8.02
N SER A 217 -54.62 -17.58 6.74
CA SER A 217 -55.52 -17.79 5.61
C SER A 217 -54.71 -18.28 4.40
N LYS A 218 -55.32 -19.13 3.57
CA LYS A 218 -54.74 -19.60 2.29
C LYS A 218 -55.22 -18.79 1.08
N VAL A 219 -56.16 -17.89 1.27
CA VAL A 219 -56.82 -17.13 0.19
C VAL A 219 -56.42 -15.65 0.21
N ILE A 220 -55.30 -15.32 0.86
CA ILE A 220 -54.76 -13.96 0.85
C ILE A 220 -54.27 -13.66 -0.57
N ASP A 221 -54.89 -12.66 -1.19
CA ASP A 221 -54.46 -12.10 -2.48
C ASP A 221 -53.69 -10.79 -2.27
N LYS A 222 -54.09 -10.00 -1.27
CA LYS A 222 -53.46 -8.71 -0.97
C LYS A 222 -53.32 -8.47 0.52
N MET A 223 -52.16 -7.97 0.93
CA MET A 223 -51.94 -7.45 2.28
C MET A 223 -51.73 -5.93 2.23
N LYS A 224 -52.10 -5.21 3.29
CA LYS A 224 -51.88 -3.77 3.44
C LYS A 224 -51.44 -3.43 4.86
N ILE A 225 -50.53 -2.48 4.99
CA ILE A 225 -50.24 -1.83 6.27
C ILE A 225 -51.39 -0.87 6.59
N ALA A 226 -52.12 -1.16 7.66
CA ALA A 226 -53.21 -0.32 8.15
C ALA A 226 -52.67 0.84 9.00
N THR A 227 -51.76 0.57 9.93
CA THR A 227 -51.14 1.60 10.77
C THR A 227 -49.75 1.18 11.21
N ILE A 228 -48.89 2.17 11.47
CA ILE A 228 -47.59 1.99 12.11
C ILE A 228 -47.54 2.89 13.34
N LYS A 229 -47.31 2.31 14.52
CA LYS A 229 -47.07 3.07 15.76
C LYS A 229 -45.60 2.94 16.14
N VAL A 230 -44.97 4.04 16.49
CA VAL A 230 -43.56 4.12 16.89
C VAL A 230 -43.50 4.59 18.34
N GLN A 231 -42.69 3.93 19.17
CA GLN A 231 -42.29 4.43 20.50
C GLN A 231 -40.82 4.81 20.47
N TYR A 232 -40.51 6.02 20.93
CA TYR A 232 -39.15 6.49 21.10
C TYR A 232 -38.61 6.15 22.49
N PHE A 233 -37.29 6.19 22.67
CA PHE A 233 -36.65 5.92 23.97
C PHE A 233 -37.05 6.89 25.08
N ASP A 234 -37.45 8.12 24.72
CA ASP A 234 -37.98 9.12 25.67
C ASP A 234 -39.44 8.86 26.09
N GLY A 235 -40.03 7.75 25.65
CA GLY A 235 -41.40 7.37 25.97
C GLY A 235 -42.46 8.05 25.10
N THR A 236 -42.07 8.94 24.18
CA THR A 236 -43.03 9.56 23.24
C THR A 236 -43.47 8.58 22.16
N TYR A 237 -44.67 8.80 21.61
CA TYR A 237 -45.25 7.97 20.55
C TYR A 237 -45.61 8.79 19.32
N LYS A 238 -45.55 8.15 18.16
CA LYS A 238 -46.16 8.66 16.92
C LYS A 238 -46.88 7.54 16.20
N THR A 239 -48.01 7.86 15.59
CA THR A 239 -48.77 6.94 14.74
C THR A 239 -48.78 7.47 13.31
N VAL A 240 -48.58 6.56 12.36
CA VAL A 240 -48.60 6.81 10.93
C VAL A 240 -49.66 5.90 10.31
N THR A 241 -50.54 6.49 9.51
CA THR A 241 -51.45 5.75 8.65
C THR A 241 -50.91 5.90 7.22
N PRO A 242 -50.44 4.82 6.58
CA PRO A 242 -49.88 4.87 5.23
C PRO A 242 -50.88 5.30 4.15
#